data_AF-A0A8T4JDU3-F1
#
_entry.id   AF-A0A8T4JDU3-F1
#
_cell.length_a   1.000
_cell.length_b   1.000
_cell.length_c   1.000
_cell.angle_alpha   90.00
_cell.angle_beta   90.00
_cell.angle_gamma   90.00
#
_symmetry.space_group_name_H-M   'P 1'
#
loop_
_entity.id
_entity.type
_entity.pdbx_description
1 polymer ?
#
loop_
_entity_poly.entity_id
_entity_poly.type
_entity_poly.pdbx_seq_one_letter_code
_entity_poly.pdbx_strand_id
1 'polypeptide(L)'
;MYWYEFLINNKELIKILYGLVIGIICLIIVLKTHKLYHFSGHEGIRYFRNAFLFYGLAFVIRYIFGGIVEIGYIEVNYISLIRILFEFFLVMGGFFLLYSLLWKKLETAKDNLSSLISLRSFVFYGMAFIIAVIDFIWQVHYFLFLSQMILFLVLSIMSYTNYRRDKGKNVFPKFYFVAMVFSLIAWILNGIAGFYFNWSRAVLIEVYVLNIIVFLLFLYGVIKITKKPKL
;
A
#
# COMPACT_ATOMS: atom_id res chain seq x y z
N MET A 1 -18.40 -24.57 15.41
CA MET A 1 -17.79 -24.15 16.69
C MET A 1 -16.27 -24.28 16.66
N TYR A 2 -15.71 -25.46 16.34
CA TYR A 2 -14.26 -25.70 16.24
C TYR A 2 -13.43 -24.69 15.43
N TRP A 3 -13.90 -24.28 14.24
CA TRP A 3 -13.16 -23.32 13.40
C TRP A 3 -12.99 -21.94 14.05
N TYR A 4 -14.01 -21.48 14.77
CA TYR A 4 -13.99 -20.18 15.44
C TYR A 4 -12.98 -20.17 16.59
N GLU A 5 -12.97 -21.22 17.40
CA GLU A 5 -12.00 -21.39 18.49
C GLU A 5 -10.57 -21.51 17.97
N PHE A 6 -10.37 -22.25 16.87
CA PHE A 6 -9.06 -22.34 16.21
C PHE A 6 -8.55 -20.96 15.77
N LEU A 7 -9.39 -20.15 15.12
CA LEU A 7 -9.04 -18.79 14.69
C LEU A 7 -8.70 -17.88 15.87
N ILE A 8 -9.41 -18.02 16.99
CA ILE A 8 -9.14 -17.23 18.20
C ILE A 8 -7.79 -17.60 18.80
N ASN A 9 -7.53 -18.90 18.96
CA ASN A 9 -6.32 -19.39 19.59
C ASN A 9 -5.07 -19.10 18.75
N ASN A 10 -5.22 -18.95 17.43
CA ASN A 10 -4.12 -18.71 16.50
C ASN A 10 -4.12 -17.30 15.89
N LYS A 11 -4.82 -16.33 16.50
CA LYS A 11 -4.99 -14.97 15.94
C LYS A 11 -3.66 -14.30 15.55
N GLU A 12 -2.63 -14.42 16.37
CA GLU A 12 -1.33 -13.76 16.12
C GLU A 12 -0.57 -14.43 15.00
N LEU A 13 -0.65 -15.76 14.90
CA LEU A 13 -0.07 -16.52 13.80
C LEU A 13 -0.75 -16.17 12.47
N ILE A 14 -2.08 -15.99 12.48
CA ILE A 14 -2.85 -15.56 11.30
C ILE A 14 -2.43 -14.16 10.85
N LYS A 15 -2.26 -13.22 11.79
CA LYS A 15 -1.73 -11.88 11.50
C LYS A 15 -0.35 -11.93 10.84
N ILE A 16 0.57 -12.73 11.40
CA ILE A 16 1.93 -12.90 10.86
C ILE A 16 1.87 -13.50 9.44
N LEU A 17 1.08 -14.55 9.24
CA LEU A 17 0.88 -15.18 7.93
C LEU A 17 0.33 -14.18 6.91
N TYR A 18 -0.66 -13.39 7.31
CA TYR A 18 -1.23 -12.32 6.48
C TYR A 18 -0.17 -11.28 6.07
N GLY A 19 0.64 -10.81 7.03
CA GLY A 19 1.75 -9.89 6.76
C GLY A 19 2.79 -10.48 5.80
N LEU A 20 3.14 -11.76 5.97
CA LEU A 20 4.05 -12.48 5.08
C LEU A 20 3.48 -12.59 3.66
N VAL A 21 2.21 -12.94 3.51
CA VAL A 21 1.55 -13.04 2.19
C VAL A 21 1.61 -11.71 1.46
N ILE A 22 1.20 -10.60 2.11
CA ILE A 22 1.26 -9.27 1.48
C ILE A 22 2.71 -8.84 1.21
N GLY A 23 3.62 -9.10 2.14
CA GLY A 23 5.05 -8.82 1.97
C GLY A 23 5.64 -9.51 0.74
N ILE A 24 5.33 -10.80 0.56
CA ILE A 24 5.74 -11.58 -0.61
C ILE A 24 5.13 -11.01 -1.90
N ILE A 25 3.83 -10.69 -1.90
CA ILE A 25 3.17 -10.08 -3.07
C ILE A 25 3.86 -8.76 -3.45
N CYS A 26 4.12 -7.89 -2.48
CA CYS A 26 4.81 -6.62 -2.68
C CYS A 26 6.23 -6.83 -3.22
N LEU A 27 6.98 -7.79 -2.67
CA LEU A 27 8.33 -8.12 -3.14
C LEU A 27 8.31 -8.59 -4.61
N ILE A 28 7.36 -9.46 -4.98
CA ILE A 28 7.23 -9.91 -6.38
C ILE A 28 6.90 -8.72 -7.30
N ILE A 29 6.01 -7.82 -6.89
CA ILE A 29 5.71 -6.60 -7.65
C ILE A 29 6.98 -5.76 -7.82
N VAL A 30 7.75 -5.55 -6.75
CA VAL A 30 9.01 -4.79 -6.79
C VAL A 30 10.01 -5.40 -7.76
N LEU A 31 10.23 -6.72 -7.71
CA LEU A 31 11.16 -7.42 -8.59
C LEU A 31 10.73 -7.38 -10.07
N LYS A 32 9.44 -7.56 -10.35
CA LYS A 32 8.89 -7.53 -11.71
C LYS A 32 8.92 -6.13 -12.32
N THR A 33 8.58 -5.11 -11.52
CA THR A 33 8.59 -3.71 -11.96
C THR A 33 10.00 -3.16 -12.11
N HIS A 34 10.98 -3.64 -11.32
CA HIS A 34 12.39 -3.32 -11.53
C HIS A 34 12.86 -3.76 -12.91
N LYS A 35 12.56 -5.00 -13.33
CA LYS A 35 12.85 -5.49 -14.68
C LYS A 35 12.15 -4.63 -15.74
N LEU A 36 10.87 -4.29 -15.55
CA LEU A 36 10.10 -3.46 -16.48
C LEU A 36 10.67 -2.03 -16.61
N TYR A 37 11.15 -1.44 -15.52
CA TYR A 37 11.77 -0.12 -15.52
C TYR A 37 13.05 -0.12 -16.36
N HIS A 38 13.92 -1.12 -16.17
CA HIS A 38 15.16 -1.25 -16.92
C HIS A 38 14.94 -1.29 -18.45
N PHE A 39 13.84 -1.91 -18.91
CA PHE A 39 13.50 -1.99 -20.34
C PHE A 39 12.69 -0.83 -20.92
N SER A 40 12.10 0.03 -20.08
CA SER A 40 11.20 1.09 -20.54
C SER A 40 11.71 2.50 -20.27
N GLY A 41 12.63 2.68 -19.30
CA GLY A 41 13.09 3.99 -18.86
C GLY A 41 11.97 4.88 -18.32
N HIS A 42 10.80 4.31 -17.98
CA HIS A 42 9.63 5.09 -17.60
C HIS A 42 9.64 5.41 -16.11
N GLU A 43 9.89 6.66 -15.75
CA GLU A 43 10.08 7.08 -14.36
C GLU A 43 8.86 6.82 -13.45
N GLY A 44 7.64 6.85 -13.98
CA GLY A 44 6.44 6.44 -13.24
C GLY A 44 6.54 5.01 -12.66
N ILE A 45 7.21 4.09 -13.36
CA ILE A 45 7.37 2.70 -12.90
C ILE A 45 8.33 2.63 -11.70
N ARG A 46 9.31 3.53 -11.63
CA ARG A 46 10.23 3.64 -10.49
C ARG A 46 9.48 4.02 -9.22
N TYR A 47 8.58 5.01 -9.29
CA TYR A 47 7.75 5.42 -8.15
C TYR A 47 6.70 4.38 -7.78
N PHE A 48 6.08 3.74 -8.78
CA PHE A 48 5.17 2.61 -8.54
C PHE A 48 5.88 1.48 -7.79
N ARG A 49 7.09 1.10 -8.21
CA ARG A 49 7.92 0.12 -7.49
C ARG A 49 8.16 0.54 -6.04
N ASN A 50 8.57 1.78 -5.81
CA ASN A 50 8.83 2.28 -4.46
C ASN A 50 7.56 2.27 -3.59
N ALA A 51 6.38 2.53 -4.17
CA ALA A 51 5.12 2.42 -3.43
C ALA A 51 4.90 1.01 -2.85
N PHE A 52 5.11 -0.04 -3.65
CA PHE A 52 5.00 -1.42 -3.18
C PHE A 52 6.11 -1.82 -2.21
N LEU A 53 7.31 -1.23 -2.33
CA LEU A 53 8.34 -1.39 -1.32
C LEU A 53 7.86 -0.85 0.03
N PHE A 54 7.29 0.37 0.07
CA PHE A 54 6.77 0.97 1.29
C PHE A 54 5.57 0.22 1.85
N TYR A 55 4.63 -0.22 1.01
CA TYR A 55 3.56 -1.10 1.46
C TYR A 55 4.10 -2.40 2.07
N GLY A 56 5.01 -3.09 1.37
CA GLY A 56 5.64 -4.31 1.90
C GLY A 56 6.30 -4.10 3.26
N LEU A 57 7.07 -3.01 3.42
CA LEU A 57 7.69 -2.64 4.70
C LEU A 57 6.64 -2.36 5.78
N ALA A 58 5.56 -1.64 5.46
CA ALA A 58 4.48 -1.37 6.41
C ALA A 58 3.87 -2.67 6.95
N PHE A 59 3.52 -3.63 6.08
CA PHE A 59 2.95 -4.90 6.48
C PHE A 59 3.93 -5.76 7.27
N VAL A 60 5.21 -5.79 6.89
CA VAL A 60 6.26 -6.48 7.65
C VAL A 60 6.38 -5.89 9.06
N ILE A 61 6.45 -4.57 9.19
CA ILE A 61 6.57 -3.89 10.49
C ILE A 61 5.34 -4.16 11.36
N ARG A 62 4.14 -3.98 10.83
CA ARG A 62 2.92 -4.15 11.62
C ARG A 62 2.69 -5.58 12.07
N TYR A 63 2.85 -6.55 11.18
CA TYR A 63 2.37 -7.91 11.42
C TYR A 63 3.47 -8.87 11.84
N ILE A 64 4.69 -8.72 11.30
CA ILE A 64 5.82 -9.57 11.72
C ILE A 64 6.39 -9.02 13.02
N PHE A 65 6.89 -7.78 13.02
CA PHE A 65 7.47 -7.20 14.23
C PHE A 65 6.41 -6.97 15.32
N GLY A 66 5.23 -6.45 14.96
CA GLY A 66 4.12 -6.32 15.92
C GLY A 66 3.67 -7.66 16.49
N GLY A 67 3.56 -8.71 15.66
CA GLY A 67 3.23 -10.06 16.12
C GLY A 67 4.27 -10.64 17.08
N ILE A 68 5.57 -10.45 16.79
CA ILE A 68 6.67 -10.90 17.66
C ILE A 68 6.60 -10.22 19.04
N VAL A 69 6.29 -8.91 19.08
CA VAL A 69 6.07 -8.17 20.34
C VAL A 69 4.85 -8.70 21.08
N GLU A 70 3.73 -8.93 20.39
CA GLU A 70 2.49 -9.45 21.01
C GLU A 70 2.66 -10.88 21.57
N ILE A 71 3.57 -11.68 21.01
CA ILE A 71 3.94 -13.02 21.54
C ILE A 71 4.89 -12.93 22.75
N GLY A 72 5.51 -11.77 22.99
CA GLY A 72 6.38 -11.52 24.15
C GLY A 72 7.87 -11.76 23.91
N TYR A 73 8.32 -11.89 22.66
CA TYR A 73 9.75 -12.02 22.34
C TYR A 73 10.52 -10.69 22.34
N ILE A 74 9.81 -9.57 22.21
CA ILE A 74 10.37 -8.20 22.20
C ILE A 74 9.58 -7.36 23.21
N GLU A 75 10.24 -6.38 23.83
CA GLU A 75 9.60 -5.49 24.81
C GLU A 75 8.39 -4.72 24.26
N VAL A 76 7.39 -4.54 25.12
CA VAL A 76 6.15 -3.80 24.83
C VAL A 76 6.42 -2.33 24.47
N ASN A 77 7.55 -1.78 24.89
CA ASN A 77 7.97 -0.41 24.58
C ASN A 77 8.09 -0.13 23.06
N TYR A 78 8.31 -1.17 22.25
CA TYR A 78 8.41 -1.03 20.80
C TYR A 78 7.06 -0.92 20.07
N ILE A 79 5.92 -1.17 20.72
CA ILE A 79 4.59 -1.11 20.09
C ILE A 79 4.30 0.27 19.49
N SER A 80 4.61 1.34 20.23
CA SER A 80 4.41 2.72 19.79
C SER A 80 5.21 3.04 18.53
N LEU A 81 6.49 2.62 18.50
CA LEU A 81 7.36 2.81 17.35
C LEU A 81 6.86 2.02 16.14
N ILE A 82 6.47 0.76 16.33
CA ILE A 82 5.90 -0.09 15.28
C ILE A 82 4.65 0.54 14.68
N ARG A 83 3.77 1.12 15.50
CA ARG A 83 2.56 1.81 15.04
C ARG A 83 2.91 3.02 14.17
N ILE A 84 3.79 3.90 14.65
CA ILE A 84 4.20 5.10 13.91
C ILE A 84 4.86 4.71 12.57
N LEU A 85 5.78 3.74 12.59
CA LEU A 85 6.47 3.27 11.38
C LEU A 85 5.50 2.63 10.39
N PHE A 86 4.56 1.81 10.87
CA PHE A 86 3.52 1.23 10.03
C PHE A 86 2.71 2.30 9.31
N GLU A 87 2.16 3.27 10.05
CA GLU A 87 1.34 4.34 9.49
C GLU A 87 2.14 5.20 8.51
N PHE A 88 3.37 5.56 8.87
CA PHE A 88 4.29 6.28 7.99
C PHE A 88 4.50 5.55 6.66
N PHE A 89 4.91 4.28 6.69
CA PHE A 89 5.18 3.52 5.47
C PHE A 89 3.92 3.26 4.64
N LEU A 90 2.78 3.07 5.28
CA LEU A 90 1.50 2.87 4.61
C LEU A 90 1.08 4.14 3.84
N VAL A 91 1.19 5.31 4.48
CA VAL A 91 0.90 6.61 3.86
C VAL A 91 1.90 6.92 2.74
N MET A 92 3.18 6.62 2.96
CA MET A 92 4.21 6.76 1.92
C MET A 92 3.94 5.88 0.70
N GLY A 93 3.47 4.65 0.89
CA GLY A 93 3.03 3.79 -0.21
C GLY A 93 1.97 4.48 -1.08
N GLY A 94 0.98 5.11 -0.45
CA GLY A 94 -0.03 5.90 -1.14
C GLY A 94 0.56 7.08 -1.91
N PHE A 95 1.40 7.89 -1.27
CA PHE A 95 2.00 9.05 -1.93
C PHE A 95 2.88 8.67 -3.12
N PHE A 96 3.64 7.59 -3.02
CA PHE A 96 4.44 7.10 -4.15
C PHE A 96 3.56 6.56 -5.29
N LEU A 97 2.40 5.96 -5.00
CA LEU A 97 1.42 5.64 -6.05
C LEU A 97 0.90 6.91 -6.72
N LEU A 98 0.57 7.95 -5.96
CA LEU A 98 0.12 9.24 -6.51
C LEU A 98 1.20 9.87 -7.39
N TYR A 99 2.44 9.86 -6.90
CA TYR A 99 3.58 10.38 -7.63
C TYR A 99 3.85 9.59 -8.92
N SER A 100 3.63 8.27 -8.91
CA SER A 100 3.72 7.43 -10.10
C SER A 100 2.74 7.81 -11.23
N LEU A 101 1.66 8.53 -10.92
CA LEU A 101 0.76 9.11 -11.93
C LEU A 101 1.12 10.55 -12.30
N LEU A 102 1.68 11.31 -11.37
CA LEU A 102 2.04 12.72 -11.55
C LEU A 102 3.43 12.94 -12.15
N TRP A 103 4.26 11.90 -12.26
CA TRP A 103 5.67 12.01 -12.63
C TRP A 103 5.90 12.87 -13.89
N LYS A 104 5.08 12.71 -14.95
CA LYS A 104 5.20 13.50 -16.19
C LYS A 104 4.98 15.01 -16.00
N LYS A 105 4.18 15.39 -15.00
CA LYS A 105 3.85 16.79 -14.72
C LYS A 105 4.85 17.42 -13.77
N LEU A 106 5.49 16.60 -12.92
CA LEU A 106 6.33 17.09 -11.84
C LEU A 106 7.82 17.01 -12.18
N GLU A 107 8.26 16.00 -12.93
CA GLU A 107 9.68 15.79 -13.22
C GLU A 107 10.06 16.49 -14.54
N THR A 108 10.73 17.63 -14.42
CA THR A 108 11.44 18.29 -15.52
C THR A 108 12.72 17.51 -15.83
N ALA A 109 13.10 17.42 -17.11
CA ALA A 109 14.04 16.44 -17.70
C ALA A 109 15.50 16.38 -17.17
N LYS A 110 15.84 16.93 -15.99
CA LYS A 110 17.23 17.07 -15.53
C LYS A 110 17.52 16.76 -14.06
N ASP A 111 16.61 16.12 -13.32
CA ASP A 111 16.94 15.66 -11.96
C ASP A 111 17.61 14.26 -12.01
N ASN A 112 18.95 14.22 -11.99
CA ASN A 112 19.75 12.98 -11.90
C ASN A 112 19.73 12.33 -10.49
N LEU A 113 18.88 12.80 -9.58
CA LEU A 113 18.81 12.28 -8.21
C LEU A 113 17.99 10.99 -8.14
N SER A 114 18.35 10.11 -7.19
CA SER A 114 17.58 8.90 -6.89
C SER A 114 16.14 9.26 -6.50
N SER A 115 15.15 8.54 -7.04
CA SER A 115 13.71 8.71 -6.68
C SER A 115 13.41 8.78 -5.19
N LEU A 116 14.22 8.13 -4.35
CA LEU A 116 14.01 8.12 -2.90
C LEU A 116 14.50 9.40 -2.22
N ILE A 117 15.41 10.16 -2.83
CA ILE A 117 16.10 11.31 -2.24
C ILE A 117 15.74 12.61 -2.97
N SER A 118 14.76 12.59 -3.88
CA SER A 118 14.32 13.81 -4.55
C SER A 118 13.71 14.80 -3.55
N LEU A 119 13.92 16.10 -3.75
CA LEU A 119 13.33 17.16 -2.90
C LEU A 119 11.81 17.03 -2.80
N ARG A 120 11.15 16.56 -3.87
CA ARG A 120 9.69 16.33 -3.90
C ARG A 120 9.31 15.14 -3.02
N SER A 121 10.13 14.09 -3.00
CA SER A 121 9.94 12.93 -2.10
C SER A 121 10.04 13.35 -0.64
N PHE A 122 10.90 14.33 -0.30
CA PHE A 122 10.97 14.89 1.05
C PHE A 122 9.69 15.56 1.51
N VAL A 123 8.96 16.24 0.61
CA VAL A 123 7.63 16.78 0.95
C VAL A 123 6.67 15.67 1.33
N PHE A 124 6.65 14.56 0.57
CA PHE A 124 5.82 13.40 0.92
C PHE A 124 6.25 12.73 2.21
N TYR A 125 7.56 12.59 2.49
CA TYR A 125 8.04 12.09 3.78
C TYR A 125 7.57 12.98 4.93
N GLY A 126 7.70 14.29 4.80
CA GLY A 126 7.21 15.25 5.79
C GLY A 126 5.71 15.11 6.04
N MET A 127 4.90 15.07 4.98
CA MET A 127 3.45 14.89 5.09
C MET A 127 3.06 13.57 5.73
N ALA A 128 3.66 12.45 5.32
CA ALA A 128 3.37 11.14 5.88
C ALA A 128 3.78 11.05 7.35
N PHE A 129 4.92 11.64 7.71
CA PHE A 129 5.39 11.69 9.09
C PHE A 129 4.46 12.53 9.96
N ILE A 130 4.02 13.70 9.50
CA ILE A 130 3.04 14.54 10.20
C ILE A 130 1.73 13.76 10.43
N ILE A 131 1.22 13.07 9.41
CA ILE A 131 -0.01 12.25 9.54
C ILE A 131 0.17 11.16 10.60
N ALA A 132 1.28 10.40 10.55
CA ALA A 132 1.55 9.33 11.52
C ALA A 132 1.73 9.87 12.95
N VAL A 133 2.35 11.03 13.13
CA VAL A 133 2.52 11.66 14.44
C VAL A 133 1.18 12.18 14.99
N ILE A 134 0.33 12.79 14.15
CA ILE A 134 -0.99 13.26 14.57
C ILE A 134 -1.87 12.08 15.00
N ASP A 135 -1.93 11.00 14.21
CA ASP A 135 -2.69 9.79 14.59
C ASP A 135 -2.15 9.17 15.89
N PHE A 136 -0.83 9.15 16.06
CA PHE A 136 -0.21 8.70 17.30
C PHE A 136 -0.60 9.56 18.51
N ILE A 137 -0.58 10.89 18.40
CA ILE A 137 -0.93 11.79 19.51
C ILE A 137 -2.41 11.65 19.89
N TRP A 138 -3.31 11.61 18.91
CA TRP A 138 -4.74 11.47 19.18
C TRP A 138 -5.16 10.04 19.54
N GLN A 139 -4.25 9.06 19.37
CA GLN A 139 -4.50 7.63 19.58
C GLN A 139 -5.65 7.06 18.75
N VAL A 140 -6.14 7.81 17.76
CA VAL A 140 -7.14 7.38 16.78
C VAL A 140 -6.41 6.98 15.50
N HIS A 141 -6.98 6.04 14.73
CA HIS A 141 -6.50 5.74 13.36
C HIS A 141 -7.25 6.58 12.31
N TYR A 142 -7.87 7.68 12.74
CA TYR A 142 -8.81 8.43 11.93
C TYR A 142 -8.11 9.14 10.77
N PHE A 143 -6.96 9.77 11.04
CA PHE A 143 -6.23 10.53 10.03
C PHE A 143 -5.56 9.60 9.01
N LEU A 144 -5.12 8.40 9.41
CA LEU A 144 -4.67 7.35 8.49
C LEU A 144 -5.78 6.98 7.53
N PHE A 145 -6.97 6.59 8.03
CA PHE A 145 -8.07 6.20 7.15
C PHE A 145 -8.50 7.33 6.23
N LEU A 146 -8.69 8.53 6.78
CA LEU A 146 -9.10 9.69 6.00
C LEU A 146 -8.07 10.04 4.92
N SER A 147 -6.77 10.04 5.26
CA SER A 147 -5.70 10.32 4.30
C SER A 147 -5.67 9.29 3.17
N GLN A 148 -5.81 8.00 3.47
CA GLN A 148 -5.86 6.96 2.46
C GLN A 148 -7.11 7.06 1.58
N MET A 149 -8.28 7.35 2.15
CA MET A 149 -9.51 7.56 1.38
C MET A 149 -9.37 8.73 0.41
N ILE A 150 -8.88 9.89 0.87
CA ILE A 150 -8.65 11.08 0.03
C ILE A 150 -7.64 10.75 -1.07
N LEU A 151 -6.53 10.10 -0.71
CA LEU A 151 -5.46 9.76 -1.64
C LEU A 151 -5.96 8.80 -2.73
N PHE A 152 -6.67 7.74 -2.36
CA PHE A 152 -7.20 6.77 -3.32
C PHE A 152 -8.36 7.33 -4.14
N LEU A 153 -9.11 8.31 -3.63
CA LEU A 153 -10.08 9.08 -4.41
C LEU A 153 -9.38 9.88 -5.51
N VAL A 154 -8.32 10.63 -5.16
CA VAL A 154 -7.52 11.39 -6.14
C VAL A 154 -6.87 10.46 -7.16
N LEU A 155 -6.28 9.34 -6.72
CA LEU A 155 -5.72 8.32 -7.59
C LEU A 155 -6.76 7.73 -8.55
N SER A 156 -7.98 7.47 -8.08
CA SER A 156 -9.07 6.95 -8.90
C SER A 156 -9.49 7.95 -9.97
N ILE A 157 -9.65 9.23 -9.61
CA ILE A 157 -9.96 10.31 -10.57
C ILE A 157 -8.84 10.43 -11.61
N MET A 158 -7.59 10.50 -11.18
CA MET A 158 -6.44 10.63 -12.06
C MET A 158 -6.30 9.42 -13.01
N SER A 159 -6.40 8.21 -12.49
CA SER A 159 -6.31 7.00 -13.29
C SER A 159 -7.47 6.87 -14.27
N TYR A 160 -8.68 7.32 -13.91
CA TYR A 160 -9.81 7.43 -14.84
C TYR A 160 -9.53 8.41 -15.98
N THR A 161 -8.98 9.59 -15.68
CA THR A 161 -8.62 10.56 -16.74
C THR A 161 -7.58 9.99 -17.70
N ASN A 162 -6.58 9.26 -17.18
CA ASN A 162 -5.57 8.58 -18.00
C ASN A 162 -6.19 7.46 -18.85
N TYR A 163 -7.11 6.67 -18.29
CA TYR A 163 -7.83 5.64 -19.01
C TYR A 163 -8.66 6.22 -20.18
N ARG A 164 -9.39 7.31 -19.95
CA ARG A 164 -10.17 7.96 -21.02
C ARG A 164 -9.29 8.55 -22.13
N ARG A 165 -8.17 9.19 -21.76
CA ARG A 165 -7.23 9.78 -22.72
C ARG A 165 -6.64 8.74 -23.67
N ASP A 166 -6.39 7.54 -23.16
CA ASP A 166 -5.77 6.47 -23.90
C ASP A 166 -6.74 5.71 -24.84
N LYS A 167 -8.03 6.10 -24.86
CA LYS A 167 -9.10 5.50 -25.69
C LYS A 167 -9.15 3.96 -25.62
N GLY A 168 -8.72 3.37 -24.50
CA GLY A 168 -8.67 1.91 -24.31
C GLY A 168 -7.57 1.17 -25.09
N LYS A 169 -6.61 1.87 -25.71
CA LYS A 169 -5.53 1.24 -26.48
C LYS A 169 -4.57 0.46 -25.60
N ASN A 170 -4.19 0.99 -24.44
CA ASN A 170 -3.33 0.26 -23.50
C ASN A 170 -4.15 -0.42 -22.41
N VAL A 171 -3.73 -1.65 -22.12
CA VAL A 171 -4.35 -2.50 -21.12
C VAL A 171 -4.02 -2.02 -19.69
N PHE A 172 -2.87 -1.35 -19.50
CA PHE A 172 -2.40 -0.92 -18.17
C PHE A 172 -3.28 0.15 -17.51
N PRO A 173 -3.61 1.30 -18.14
CA PRO A 173 -4.45 2.32 -17.51
C PRO A 173 -5.80 1.79 -17.02
N LYS A 174 -6.39 0.84 -17.77
CA LYS A 174 -7.63 0.17 -17.37
C LYS A 174 -7.47 -0.63 -16.08
N PHE A 175 -6.45 -1.49 -16.00
CA PHE A 175 -6.19 -2.27 -14.79
C PHE A 175 -5.81 -1.41 -13.60
N TYR A 176 -5.01 -0.38 -13.83
CA TYR A 176 -4.60 0.56 -12.80
C TYR A 176 -5.81 1.30 -12.22
N PHE A 177 -6.73 1.80 -13.08
CA PHE A 177 -7.97 2.43 -12.62
C PHE A 177 -8.81 1.49 -11.76
N VAL A 178 -9.04 0.25 -12.23
CA VAL A 178 -9.78 -0.75 -11.46
C VAL A 178 -9.11 -0.99 -10.10
N ALA A 179 -7.79 -1.13 -10.06
CA ALA A 179 -7.05 -1.32 -8.81
C ALA A 179 -7.24 -0.16 -7.83
N MET A 180 -7.24 1.09 -8.32
CA MET A 180 -7.44 2.27 -7.48
C MET A 180 -8.86 2.35 -6.90
N VAL A 181 -9.87 2.02 -7.70
CA VAL A 181 -11.28 1.99 -7.23
C VAL A 181 -11.47 0.90 -6.18
N PHE A 182 -10.98 -0.31 -6.42
CA PHE A 182 -11.05 -1.39 -5.43
C PHE A 182 -10.28 -1.07 -4.15
N SER A 183 -9.13 -0.39 -4.26
CA SER A 183 -8.37 0.08 -3.10
C SER A 183 -9.15 1.13 -2.31
N LEU A 184 -9.82 2.07 -2.99
CA LEU A 184 -10.67 3.07 -2.33
C LEU A 184 -11.81 2.39 -1.56
N ILE A 185 -12.50 1.43 -2.18
CA ILE A 185 -13.56 0.66 -1.53
C ILE A 185 -13.01 -0.09 -0.31
N ALA A 186 -11.84 -0.71 -0.44
CA ALA A 186 -11.18 -1.39 0.68
C ALA A 186 -10.86 -0.44 1.83
N TRP A 187 -10.36 0.77 1.53
CA TRP A 187 -10.11 1.77 2.57
C TRP A 187 -11.38 2.27 3.26
N ILE A 188 -12.47 2.49 2.51
CA ILE A 188 -13.77 2.85 3.08
C ILE A 188 -14.26 1.75 4.01
N LEU A 189 -14.23 0.48 3.56
CA LEU A 189 -14.65 -0.66 4.37
C LEU A 189 -13.77 -0.84 5.60
N ASN A 190 -12.45 -0.66 5.49
CA ASN A 190 -11.52 -0.70 6.62
C ASN A 190 -11.81 0.41 7.63
N GLY A 191 -12.13 1.62 7.17
CA GLY A 191 -12.52 2.73 8.03
C GLY A 191 -13.83 2.45 8.76
N ILE A 192 -14.85 1.92 8.05
CA ILE A 192 -16.12 1.52 8.66
C ILE A 192 -15.89 0.42 9.71
N ALA A 193 -15.09 -0.59 9.39
CA ALA A 193 -14.69 -1.65 10.31
C ALA A 193 -14.01 -1.11 11.58
N GLY A 194 -13.10 -0.15 11.42
CA GLY A 194 -12.40 0.48 12.53
C GLY A 194 -13.31 1.32 13.41
N PHE A 195 -14.16 2.17 12.82
CA PHE A 195 -14.98 3.13 13.58
C PHE A 195 -16.25 2.53 14.19
N TYR A 196 -16.95 1.67 13.45
CA TYR A 196 -18.26 1.17 13.88
C TYR A 196 -18.21 -0.22 14.52
N PHE A 197 -17.28 -1.06 14.09
CA PHE A 197 -17.19 -2.44 14.56
C PHE A 197 -16.08 -2.68 15.57
N ASN A 198 -15.34 -1.62 15.96
CA ASN A 198 -14.21 -1.68 16.88
C ASN A 198 -13.26 -2.86 16.59
N TRP A 199 -12.98 -3.10 15.30
CA TRP A 199 -12.18 -4.23 14.85
C TRP A 199 -12.68 -5.60 15.31
N SER A 200 -14.00 -5.82 15.30
CA SER A 200 -14.56 -7.13 15.60
C SER A 200 -13.85 -8.22 14.79
N ARG A 201 -13.57 -9.36 15.43
CA ARG A 201 -12.68 -10.39 14.86
C ARG A 201 -13.15 -10.92 13.51
N ALA A 202 -14.46 -11.03 13.31
CA ALA A 202 -15.05 -11.47 12.03
C ALA A 202 -14.74 -10.45 10.92
N VAL A 203 -15.04 -9.18 11.17
CA VAL A 203 -14.79 -8.08 10.23
C VAL A 203 -13.29 -7.93 9.93
N LEU A 204 -12.43 -8.20 10.90
CA LEU A 204 -10.97 -8.17 10.71
C LEU A 204 -10.49 -9.18 9.65
N ILE A 205 -11.04 -10.41 9.65
CA ILE A 205 -10.69 -11.44 8.66
C ILE A 205 -11.16 -11.02 7.27
N GLU A 206 -12.38 -10.49 7.16
CA GLU A 206 -12.92 -10.00 5.88
C GLU A 206 -12.04 -8.88 5.30
N VAL A 207 -11.60 -7.96 6.15
CA VAL A 207 -10.64 -6.90 5.81
C VAL A 207 -9.32 -7.48 5.30
N TYR A 208 -8.79 -8.52 5.94
CA TYR A 208 -7.54 -9.16 5.49
C TYR A 208 -7.71 -9.82 4.12
N VAL A 209 -8.78 -10.57 3.92
CA VAL A 209 -9.08 -11.19 2.63
C VAL A 209 -9.23 -10.13 1.54
N LEU A 210 -9.96 -9.04 1.82
CA LEU A 210 -10.14 -7.93 0.89
C LEU A 210 -8.82 -7.28 0.49
N ASN A 211 -7.93 -6.99 1.46
CA ASN A 211 -6.62 -6.42 1.17
C ASN A 211 -5.75 -7.36 0.33
N ILE A 212 -5.75 -8.68 0.62
CA ILE A 212 -5.04 -9.66 -0.21
C ILE A 212 -5.55 -9.61 -1.66
N ILE A 213 -6.86 -9.57 -1.87
CA ILE A 213 -7.47 -9.47 -3.21
C ILE A 213 -7.00 -8.21 -3.94
N VAL A 214 -6.96 -7.05 -3.26
CA VAL A 214 -6.47 -5.78 -3.83
C VAL A 214 -5.00 -5.90 -4.25
N PHE A 215 -4.13 -6.43 -3.39
CA PHE A 215 -2.71 -6.61 -3.72
C PHE A 215 -2.48 -7.64 -4.83
N LEU A 216 -3.27 -8.72 -4.86
CA LEU A 216 -3.25 -9.70 -5.95
C LEU A 216 -3.69 -9.08 -7.29
N LEU A 217 -4.64 -8.14 -7.27
CA LEU A 217 -5.08 -7.43 -8.47
C LEU A 217 -3.97 -6.54 -9.03
N PHE A 218 -3.21 -5.85 -8.17
CA PHE A 218 -1.99 -5.14 -8.60
C PHE A 218 -0.95 -6.10 -9.18
N LEU A 219 -0.68 -7.22 -8.50
CA LEU A 219 0.25 -8.23 -8.97
C LEU A 219 -0.14 -8.79 -10.34
N TYR A 220 -1.43 -9.11 -10.52
CA TYR A 220 -1.97 -9.58 -11.79
C TYR A 220 -1.74 -8.55 -12.90
N GLY A 221 -2.01 -7.27 -12.63
CA GLY A 221 -1.75 -6.18 -13.57
C GLY A 221 -0.28 -6.13 -14.00
N VAL A 222 0.65 -6.20 -13.05
CA VAL A 222 2.10 -6.19 -13.31
C VAL A 222 2.56 -7.42 -14.10
N ILE A 223 2.09 -8.62 -13.74
CA ILE A 223 2.43 -9.86 -14.46
C ILE A 223 1.92 -9.80 -15.90
N LYS A 224 0.69 -9.34 -16.12
CA LYS A 224 0.09 -9.27 -17.45
C LYS A 224 0.86 -8.34 -18.40
N ILE A 225 1.41 -7.26 -17.86
CA ILE A 225 2.21 -6.31 -18.65
C ILE A 225 3.60 -6.84 -18.93
N THR A 226 4.22 -7.49 -17.94
CA THR A 226 5.57 -8.07 -18.10
C THR A 226 5.60 -9.32 -18.98
N LYS A 227 4.49 -10.06 -19.12
CA LYS A 227 4.40 -11.26 -19.98
C LYS A 227 4.28 -10.96 -21.48
N LYS A 228 3.89 -9.76 -21.90
CA LYS A 228 3.78 -9.45 -23.34
C LYS A 228 5.21 -9.36 -23.92
N PRO A 229 5.63 -10.28 -24.81
CA PRO A 229 6.89 -10.10 -25.50
C PRO A 229 6.82 -8.80 -26.30
N LYS A 230 7.82 -7.93 -26.13
CA LYS A 230 8.11 -6.90 -27.12
C LYS A 230 8.65 -7.65 -28.35
N LEU A 231 7.75 -7.94 -29.30
CA LEU A 231 8.12 -8.17 -30.70
C LEU A 231 8.42 -6.79 -31.30
#